data_AF-Q32G03-F1
#
_entry.id   AF-Q32G03-F1
#
_cell.length_a   1.000
_cell.length_b   1.000
_cell.length_c   1.000
_cell.angle_alpha   90.00
_cell.angle_beta   90.00
_cell.angle_gamma   90.00
#
_symmetry.space_group_name_H-M   'P 1'
#
loop_
_entity.id
_entity.type
_entity.pdbx_description
1 polymer ?
#
loop_
_entity_poly.entity_id
_entity_poly.type
_entity_poly.pdbx_seq_one_letter_code
_entity_poly.pdbx_strand_id
1 'polypeptide(L)'
;MIVITFNRATFPRLKITMIVRPQQHWLRRIFVWHGSVLSKISSRLLLNFLFSIAVIFMLPWYTHLGIKFTLAPFSILGVAIAIFLGFRNNAGYARYVEARKLWGS
;
A
#
# COMPACT_ATOMS: atom_id res chain seq x y z
N MET A 1 -21.61 14.49 29.78
CA MET A 1 -21.30 15.47 28.72
C MET A 1 -20.10 16.29 29.19
N ILE A 2 -18.88 15.81 28.95
CA ILE A 2 -17.66 16.54 29.35
C ILE A 2 -17.37 17.55 28.24
N VAL A 3 -17.82 18.78 28.46
CA VAL A 3 -17.44 19.92 27.62
C VAL A 3 -15.97 20.18 27.91
N ILE A 4 -15.08 19.70 27.03
CA ILE A 4 -13.67 20.10 27.06
C ILE A 4 -13.64 21.56 26.60
N THR A 5 -13.79 22.48 27.56
CA THR A 5 -13.55 23.91 27.37
C THR A 5 -12.08 24.09 27.04
N PHE A 6 -11.75 24.13 25.75
CA PHE A 6 -10.40 24.39 25.26
C PHE A 6 -10.02 25.84 25.59
N ASN A 7 -9.21 26.01 26.63
CA ASN A 7 -8.69 27.31 27.03
C ASN A 7 -7.74 27.85 25.94
N ARG A 8 -8.20 28.87 25.20
CA ARG A 8 -7.45 29.52 24.11
C ARG A 8 -6.28 30.39 24.57
N ALA A 9 -6.11 30.66 25.87
CA ALA A 9 -5.17 31.68 26.35
C ALA A 9 -3.71 31.21 26.43
N THR A 10 -3.43 29.90 26.37
CA THR A 10 -2.08 29.34 26.58
C THR A 10 -1.38 28.82 25.32
N PHE A 11 -1.91 29.05 24.12
CA PHE A 11 -1.21 28.74 22.87
C PHE A 11 -0.60 30.00 22.25
N PRO A 12 0.62 30.41 22.63
CA PRO A 12 1.34 31.44 21.89
C PRO A 12 1.52 30.94 20.45
N ARG A 13 0.94 31.69 19.51
CA ARG A 13 1.03 31.60 18.05
C ARG A 13 1.95 30.46 17.59
N LEU A 14 1.44 29.22 17.60
CA LEU A 14 2.10 28.11 16.95
C LEU A 14 2.17 28.51 15.48
N LYS A 15 3.31 29.05 15.04
CA LYS A 15 3.64 29.20 13.64
C LYS A 15 3.62 27.77 13.12
N ILE A 16 2.47 27.35 12.60
CA ILE A 16 2.27 26.01 12.06
C ILE A 16 3.07 25.95 10.77
N THR A 17 4.38 25.77 10.96
CA THR A 17 5.30 25.44 9.89
C THR A 17 4.88 24.05 9.46
N MET A 18 4.48 23.91 8.20
CA MET A 18 4.18 22.64 7.57
C MET A 18 5.18 21.58 8.05
N ILE A 19 4.69 20.41 8.48
CA ILE A 19 5.54 19.35 9.03
C ILE A 19 6.51 18.83 7.96
N VAL A 20 7.72 19.40 7.90
CA VAL A 20 8.77 18.93 7.01
C VAL A 20 9.50 17.79 7.72
N ARG A 21 9.23 16.55 7.32
CA ARG A 21 9.99 15.37 7.78
C ARG A 21 11.35 15.34 7.07
N PRO A 22 12.46 15.00 7.75
CA PRO A 22 13.74 14.82 7.09
C PRO A 22 13.67 13.66 6.08
N GLN A 23 14.42 13.78 4.98
CA GLN A 23 14.54 12.76 3.95
C GLN A 23 15.18 11.50 4.55
N GLN A 24 14.38 10.45 4.74
CA GLN A 24 14.87 9.13 5.15
C GLN A 24 15.11 8.29 3.89
N HIS A 25 16.21 7.52 3.85
CA HIS A 25 16.49 6.65 2.71
C HIS A 25 15.40 5.57 2.57
N TRP A 26 14.81 5.49 1.38
CA TRP A 26 13.71 4.57 1.07
C TRP A 26 14.09 3.10 1.25
N LEU A 27 15.36 2.76 1.01
CA LEU A 27 15.92 1.43 1.22
C LEU A 27 15.79 0.96 2.68
N ARG A 28 16.00 1.84 3.67
CA ARG A 28 15.80 1.48 5.09
C ARG A 28 14.39 0.99 5.34
N ARG A 29 13.43 1.67 4.71
CA ARG A 29 12.00 1.48 4.96
C ARG A 29 11.52 0.14 4.43
N ILE A 30 12.13 -0.39 3.37
CA ILE A 30 11.79 -1.71 2.81
C ILE A 30 12.13 -2.83 3.81
N PHE A 31 13.22 -2.69 4.58
CA PHE A 31 13.64 -3.68 5.57
C PHE A 31 12.97 -3.55 6.94
N VAL A 32 12.00 -2.64 7.11
CA VAL A 32 11.27 -2.53 8.38
C VAL A 32 10.21 -3.64 8.47
N TRP A 33 10.41 -4.57 9.39
CA TRP A 33 9.45 -5.65 9.67
C TRP A 33 8.33 -5.20 10.64
N HIS A 34 8.70 -4.46 11.68
CA HIS A 34 7.79 -4.00 12.74
C HIS A 34 6.82 -2.93 12.22
N GLY A 35 5.51 -3.18 12.31
CA GLY A 35 4.47 -2.24 11.85
C GLY A 35 4.27 -2.19 10.33
N SER A 36 4.96 -3.02 9.55
CA SER A 36 4.77 -3.10 8.11
C SER A 36 3.42 -3.72 7.75
N VAL A 37 2.80 -3.22 6.69
CA VAL A 37 1.62 -3.83 6.05
C VAL A 37 1.91 -5.29 5.65
N LEU A 38 3.19 -5.61 5.41
CA LEU A 38 3.65 -6.94 5.07
C LEU A 38 3.24 -7.99 6.12
N SER A 39 3.31 -7.69 7.42
CA SER A 39 2.88 -8.62 8.47
C SER A 39 1.40 -8.99 8.32
N LYS A 40 0.56 -8.01 7.99
CA LYS A 40 -0.89 -8.21 7.79
C LYS A 40 -1.23 -9.04 6.54
N ILE A 41 -0.42 -8.95 5.49
CA ILE A 41 -0.63 -9.71 4.24
C ILE A 41 0.28 -10.93 4.10
N SER A 42 1.16 -11.18 5.07
CA SER A 42 2.16 -12.25 5.04
C SER A 42 1.52 -13.63 4.84
N SER A 43 0.41 -13.91 5.53
CA SER A 43 -0.33 -15.16 5.36
C SER A 43 -0.88 -15.33 3.94
N ARG A 44 -1.38 -14.25 3.32
CA ARG A 44 -1.87 -14.29 1.93
C ARG A 44 -0.73 -14.51 0.95
N LEU A 45 0.41 -13.85 1.17
CA LEU A 45 1.61 -14.02 0.35
C LEU A 45 2.17 -15.44 0.47
N LEU A 46 2.23 -16.00 1.68
CA LEU A 46 2.71 -17.36 1.93
C LEU A 46 1.82 -18.38 1.22
N LEU A 47 0.50 -18.24 1.29
CA LEU A 47 -0.43 -19.13 0.57
C LEU A 47 -0.21 -19.07 -0.95
N ASN A 48 -0.03 -17.87 -1.51
CA ASN A 48 0.28 -17.72 -2.94
C ASN A 48 1.64 -18.34 -3.31
N PHE A 49 2.64 -18.21 -2.43
CA PHE A 49 3.96 -18.79 -2.63
C PHE A 49 3.91 -20.33 -2.61
N LEU A 50 3.21 -20.92 -1.64
CA LEU A 50 3.00 -22.37 -1.58
C LEU A 50 2.21 -22.88 -2.79
N PHE A 51 1.18 -22.15 -3.21
CA PHE A 51 0.44 -22.46 -4.43
C PHE A 51 1.36 -22.44 -5.66
N SER A 52 2.24 -21.46 -5.79
CA SER A 52 3.23 -21.38 -6.86
C SER A 52 4.16 -22.60 -6.87
N ILE A 53 4.68 -23.00 -5.70
CA ILE A 53 5.51 -24.21 -5.57
C ILE A 53 4.73 -25.45 -6.00
N ALA A 54 3.49 -25.61 -5.55
CA ALA A 54 2.65 -26.75 -5.93
C ALA A 54 2.41 -26.81 -7.44
N VAL A 55 2.17 -25.67 -8.09
CA VAL A 55 2.03 -25.58 -9.55
C VAL A 55 3.31 -26.00 -10.26
N ILE A 56 4.49 -25.58 -9.77
CA ILE A 56 5.79 -25.98 -10.34
C ILE A 56 5.98 -27.50 -10.26
N PHE A 57 5.67 -28.12 -9.12
CA PHE A 57 5.76 -29.57 -8.96
C PHE A 57 4.75 -30.34 -9.84
N MET A 58 3.59 -29.76 -10.10
CA MET A 58 2.55 -30.36 -10.95
C MET A 58 2.84 -30.17 -12.44
N LEU A 59 3.69 -29.21 -12.83
CA LEU A 59 3.98 -28.88 -14.21
C LEU A 59 4.47 -30.07 -15.05
N PRO A 60 5.43 -30.92 -14.62
CA PRO A 60 5.85 -32.07 -15.40
C PRO A 60 4.69 -33.02 -15.72
N TRP A 61 3.85 -33.33 -14.73
CA TRP A 61 2.64 -34.14 -14.92
C TRP A 61 1.66 -33.51 -15.92
N TYR A 62 1.48 -32.20 -15.85
CA TYR A 62 0.59 -31.46 -16.75
C TYR A 62 1.11 -31.42 -18.19
N THR A 63 2.43 -31.36 -18.41
CA THR A 63 3.00 -31.38 -19.77
C THR A 63 2.64 -32.64 -20.55
N HIS A 64 2.41 -33.77 -19.87
CA HIS A 64 1.94 -35.01 -20.51
C HIS A 64 0.48 -34.95 -20.99
N LEU A 65 -0.35 -34.08 -20.40
CA LEU A 65 -1.78 -33.96 -20.76
C LEU A 65 -2.02 -33.11 -22.02
N GLY A 66 -1.00 -32.37 -22.51
CA GLY A 66 -1.09 -31.59 -23.75
C GLY A 66 -2.07 -30.40 -23.71
N ILE A 67 -2.65 -30.08 -22.55
CA ILE A 67 -3.61 -28.98 -22.41
C ILE A 67 -2.83 -27.65 -22.44
N LYS A 68 -3.21 -26.74 -23.33
CA LYS A 68 -2.58 -25.41 -23.44
C LYS A 68 -3.23 -24.44 -22.45
N PHE A 69 -2.52 -24.11 -21.38
CA PHE A 69 -2.96 -23.06 -20.45
C PHE A 69 -2.67 -21.68 -21.04
N THR A 70 -3.70 -20.85 -21.19
CA THR A 70 -3.54 -19.48 -21.72
C THR A 70 -3.31 -18.47 -20.59
N LEU A 71 -2.36 -17.55 -20.80
CA LEU A 71 -2.08 -16.44 -19.89
C LEU A 71 -3.01 -15.23 -20.09
N ALA A 72 -3.85 -15.26 -21.13
CA ALA A 72 -4.74 -14.16 -21.50
C ALA A 72 -5.61 -13.60 -20.35
N PRO A 73 -6.33 -14.43 -19.55
CA PRO A 73 -7.15 -13.90 -18.45
C PRO A 73 -6.31 -13.22 -17.35
N PHE A 74 -5.09 -13.69 -17.09
CA PHE A 74 -4.20 -13.09 -16.09
C PHE A 74 -3.67 -11.72 -16.53
N SER A 75 -3.44 -11.53 -17.83
CA SER A 75 -3.02 -10.26 -18.39
C SER A 75 -4.07 -9.16 -18.16
N ILE A 76 -5.33 -9.45 -18.47
CA ILE A 76 -6.45 -8.51 -18.26
C ILE A 76 -6.62 -8.21 -16.77
N LEU A 77 -6.52 -9.23 -15.91
CA LEU A 77 -6.56 -9.05 -14.46
C LEU A 77 -5.43 -8.13 -13.96
N GLY A 78 -4.21 -8.29 -14.47
CA GLY A 78 -3.07 -7.43 -14.16
C GLY A 78 -3.30 -5.97 -14.54
N VAL A 79 -3.83 -5.73 -15.75
CA VAL A 79 -4.19 -4.37 -16.22
C VAL A 79 -5.24 -3.75 -15.31
N ALA A 80 -6.27 -4.51 -14.91
CA ALA A 80 -7.30 -4.02 -14.01
C ALA A 80 -6.73 -3.61 -12.64
N ILE A 81 -5.87 -4.44 -12.03
CA ILE A 81 -5.22 -4.12 -10.74
C ILE A 81 -4.38 -2.85 -10.86
N ALA A 82 -3.60 -2.69 -11.93
CA ALA A 82 -2.75 -1.52 -12.14
C ALA A 82 -3.57 -0.21 -12.24
N ILE A 83 -4.67 -0.23 -12.99
CA ILE A 83 -5.57 0.93 -13.13
C ILE A 83 -6.21 1.29 -11.79
N PHE A 84 -6.77 0.31 -11.07
CA PHE A 84 -7.38 0.56 -9.75
C PHE A 84 -6.36 1.08 -8.74
N LEU A 85 -5.13 0.56 -8.76
CA LEU A 85 -4.06 1.06 -7.91
C LEU A 85 -3.72 2.52 -8.24
N GLY A 86 -3.68 2.88 -9.52
CA GLY A 86 -3.51 4.27 -9.98
C GLY A 86 -4.59 5.20 -9.44
N PHE A 87 -5.86 4.82 -9.54
CA PHE A 87 -6.97 5.61 -8.97
C PHE A 87 -6.86 5.76 -7.45
N ARG A 88 -6.53 4.69 -6.72
CA ARG A 88 -6.36 4.73 -5.26
C ARG A 88 -5.19 5.62 -4.84
N ASN A 89 -4.07 5.55 -5.55
CA ASN A 89 -2.89 6.37 -5.29
C ASN A 89 -3.18 7.85 -5.56
N ASN A 90 -3.86 8.17 -6.67
CA ASN A 90 -4.22 9.54 -7.01
C ASN A 90 -5.20 10.15 -6.00
N ALA A 91 -6.22 9.39 -5.58
CA ALA A 91 -7.18 9.85 -4.57
C ALA A 91 -6.49 10.13 -3.22
N GLY A 92 -5.59 9.23 -2.78
CA GLY A 92 -4.80 9.43 -1.56
C GLY A 92 -3.87 10.65 -1.65
N TYR A 93 -3.21 10.82 -2.80
CA TYR A 93 -2.34 11.98 -3.03
C TYR A 93 -3.12 13.30 -3.04
N ALA A 94 -4.31 13.33 -3.64
CA ALA A 94 -5.17 14.51 -3.65
C ALA A 94 -5.57 14.94 -2.23
N ARG A 95 -5.91 13.99 -1.34
CA ARG A 95 -6.21 14.28 0.08
C ARG A 95 -4.98 14.80 0.84
N TYR A 96 -3.80 14.25 0.57
CA TYR A 96 -2.55 14.77 1.15
C TYR A 96 -2.27 16.22 0.72
N VAL A 97 -2.49 16.55 -0.56
CA VAL A 97 -2.33 17.92 -1.07
C VAL A 97 -3.38 18.86 -0.49
N GLU A 98 -4.64 18.45 -0.45
CA GLU A 98 -5.73 19.23 0.16
C GLU A 98 -5.45 19.57 1.62
N ALA A 99 -4.96 18.60 2.40
CA ALA A 99 -4.53 18.84 3.77
C ALA A 99 -3.45 19.91 3.87
N ARG A 100 -2.46 19.95 2.96
CA ARG A 100 -1.42 21.00 2.96
C ARG A 100 -1.98 22.38 2.59
N LYS A 101 -2.90 22.45 1.62
CA LYS A 101 -3.58 23.70 1.24
C LYS A 101 -4.33 24.34 2.41
N LEU A 102 -5.04 23.53 3.20
CA LEU A 102 -5.74 24.01 4.41
C LEU A 102 -4.80 24.62 5.47
N TRP A 103 -3.52 24.26 5.46
CA TRP A 103 -2.52 24.72 6.45
C TRP A 103 -1.82 26.02 6.01
N GLY A 104 -2.33 26.68 4.96
CA GLY A 104 -1.88 28.02 4.57
C GLY A 104 -0.81 28.04 3.48
N SER A 105 -0.81 27.06 2.57
CA SER A 105 -0.22 27.25 1.24
C SER A 105 -1.25 27.77 0.25
#